data_AF-A0A024H312-F1
#
_entry.id   AF-A0A024H312-F1
#
_cell.length_a   1.000
_cell.length_b   1.000
_cell.length_c   1.000
_cell.angle_alpha   90.00
_cell.angle_beta   90.00
_cell.angle_gamma   90.00
#
_symmetry.space_group_name_H-M   'P 1'
#
loop_
_entity.id
_entity.type
_entity.pdbx_description
1 polymer ?
#
loop_
_entity_poly.entity_id
_entity_poly.type
_entity_poly.pdbx_seq_one_letter_code
_entity_poly.pdbx_strand_id
1 'polypeptide(L)'
;MDGWRRLKAEAIDEHEASALWAALELLVPLEVAELSVASSDDSLTVHDHVAFEALTGQTVAAFQARFSWLVHDGEVFLSPRAALAVVELACRRNPAPVLDLVMAEKQWLEKNPNGAEQLKTGKPGNR
;
A
#
# COMPACT_ATOMS: atom_id res chain seq x y z
N MET A 1 0.01 22.45 10.22
CA MET A 1 1.08 22.06 9.27
C MET A 1 1.95 20.90 9.78
N ASP A 2 2.06 20.68 11.09
CA ASP A 2 3.01 19.69 11.63
C ASP A 2 2.60 18.22 11.46
N GLY A 3 1.32 17.92 11.23
CA GLY A 3 0.87 16.56 10.92
C GLY A 3 1.46 16.04 9.61
N TRP A 4 1.34 16.81 8.53
CA TRP A 4 1.89 16.46 7.21
C TRP A 4 3.40 16.28 7.22
N ARG A 5 4.14 17.11 7.97
CA ARG A 5 5.59 16.93 8.12
C ARG A 5 5.95 15.62 8.82
N ARG A 6 5.15 15.18 9.79
CA ARG A 6 5.35 13.89 10.48
C ARG A 6 5.09 12.71 9.55
N LEU A 7 4.04 12.75 8.75
CA LEU A 7 3.82 11.71 7.72
C LEU A 7 5.00 11.63 6.75
N LYS A 8 5.48 12.78 6.26
CA LYS A 8 6.64 12.87 5.35
C LYS A 8 7.95 12.37 5.96
N ALA A 9 8.12 12.49 7.27
CA ALA A 9 9.31 11.96 7.94
C ALA A 9 9.36 10.43 7.93
N GLU A 10 8.22 9.77 7.71
CA GLU A 10 8.06 8.33 7.55
C GLU A 10 7.87 7.92 6.07
N ALA A 11 8.44 8.71 5.16
CA ALA A 11 8.47 8.37 3.74
C ALA A 11 9.16 7.01 3.48
N ILE A 12 8.81 6.45 2.33
CA ILE A 12 9.32 5.19 1.81
C ILE A 12 10.06 5.48 0.50
N ASP A 13 10.97 4.60 0.10
CA ASP A 13 11.69 4.78 -1.16
C ASP A 13 10.82 4.41 -2.39
N GLU A 14 11.34 4.66 -3.59
CA GLU A 14 10.59 4.42 -4.84
C GLU A 14 10.24 2.94 -5.06
N HIS A 15 11.08 2.03 -4.59
CA HIS A 15 10.85 0.59 -4.73
C HIS A 15 9.79 0.12 -3.74
N GLU A 16 9.88 0.60 -2.49
CA GLU A 16 8.86 0.40 -1.47
C GLU A 16 7.50 0.96 -1.92
N ALA A 17 7.46 2.17 -2.48
CA ALA A 17 6.24 2.77 -3.00
C ALA A 17 5.64 1.95 -4.15
N SER A 18 6.46 1.55 -5.13
CA SER A 18 5.98 0.71 -6.24
C SER A 18 5.40 -0.62 -5.74
N ALA A 19 6.09 -1.28 -4.80
CA ALA A 19 5.61 -2.52 -4.20
C ALA A 19 4.33 -2.31 -3.38
N LEU A 20 4.24 -1.20 -2.64
CA LEU A 20 3.06 -0.82 -1.87
C LEU A 20 1.84 -0.68 -2.78
N TRP A 21 1.96 0.06 -3.89
CA TRP A 21 0.88 0.25 -4.87
C TRP A 21 0.37 -1.09 -5.41
N ALA A 22 1.28 -1.95 -5.88
CA ALA A 22 0.91 -3.26 -6.42
C ALA A 22 0.26 -4.17 -5.36
N ALA A 23 0.80 -4.18 -4.14
CA ALA A 23 0.26 -5.01 -3.05
C ALA A 23 -1.11 -4.50 -2.58
N LEU A 24 -1.28 -3.18 -2.49
CA LEU A 24 -2.54 -2.56 -2.07
C LEU A 24 -3.68 -2.91 -3.04
N GLU A 25 -3.44 -2.77 -4.35
CA GLU A 25 -4.41 -3.09 -5.39
C GLU A 25 -4.90 -4.56 -5.34
N LEU A 26 -4.01 -5.48 -4.95
CA LEU A 26 -4.33 -6.91 -4.88
C LEU A 26 -5.02 -7.32 -3.57
N LEU A 27 -4.67 -6.66 -2.46
CA LEU A 27 -4.97 -7.15 -1.11
C LEU A 27 -6.02 -6.33 -0.37
N VAL A 28 -6.17 -5.07 -0.72
CA VAL A 28 -6.98 -4.11 0.03
C VAL A 28 -8.03 -3.53 -0.91
N PRO A 29 -9.31 -3.88 -0.72
CA PRO A 29 -10.39 -3.25 -1.49
C PRO A 29 -10.42 -1.75 -1.27
N LEU A 30 -10.73 -0.99 -2.34
CA LEU A 30 -10.76 0.47 -2.34
C LEU A 30 -11.72 1.01 -1.27
N GLU A 31 -12.84 0.32 -1.06
CA GLU A 31 -13.86 0.67 -0.06
C GLU A 31 -13.37 0.51 1.38
N VAL A 32 -12.26 -0.19 1.59
CA VAL A 32 -11.67 -0.40 2.92
C VAL A 32 -10.58 0.62 3.19
N ALA A 33 -9.64 0.80 2.26
CA ALA A 33 -8.60 1.80 2.35
C ALA A 33 -7.98 2.07 0.97
N GLU A 34 -7.46 3.29 0.78
CA GLU A 34 -6.80 3.70 -0.45
C GLU A 34 -5.60 4.60 -0.17
N LEU A 35 -4.65 4.64 -1.11
CA LEU A 35 -3.56 5.62 -1.06
C LEU A 35 -4.10 6.97 -1.52
N SER A 36 -3.97 7.97 -0.66
CA SER A 36 -4.36 9.33 -0.97
C SER A 36 -3.45 9.92 -2.04
N VAL A 37 -4.06 10.27 -3.18
CA VAL A 37 -3.43 11.08 -4.24
C VAL A 37 -3.38 12.57 -3.90
N ALA A 38 -4.02 13.02 -2.81
CA ALA A 38 -4.12 14.44 -2.46
C ALA A 38 -2.79 15.04 -1.96
N SER A 39 -1.91 14.21 -1.42
CA SER A 39 -0.53 14.55 -1.08
C SER A 39 0.35 13.48 -1.70
N SER A 40 1.33 13.86 -2.52
CA SER A 40 2.27 13.02 -3.27
C SER A 40 3.19 12.13 -2.40
N ASP A 41 2.72 11.71 -1.23
CA ASP A 41 3.47 11.10 -0.15
C ASP A 41 2.81 9.79 0.29
N ASP A 42 2.23 9.00 -0.63
CA ASP A 42 1.68 7.63 -0.43
C ASP A 42 1.02 7.36 0.93
N SER A 43 0.24 8.32 1.43
CA SER A 43 -0.41 8.22 2.73
C SER A 43 -1.70 7.41 2.59
N LEU A 44 -2.00 6.54 3.55
CA LEU A 44 -3.16 5.65 3.48
C LEU A 44 -4.37 6.27 4.19
N THR A 45 -5.48 6.40 3.47
CA THR A 45 -6.78 6.74 4.05
C THR A 45 -7.54 5.45 4.33
N VAL A 46 -8.13 5.33 5.54
CA VAL A 46 -8.95 4.17 5.92
C VAL A 46 -10.42 4.57 5.96
N HIS A 47 -11.24 3.86 5.19
CA HIS A 47 -12.67 4.12 4.98
C HIS A 47 -13.56 3.22 5.86
N ASP A 48 -13.23 1.94 5.98
CA ASP A 48 -13.94 0.96 6.82
C ASP A 48 -12.99 0.35 7.85
N HIS A 49 -13.13 0.81 9.10
CA HIS A 49 -12.27 0.37 10.21
C HIS A 49 -12.49 -1.10 10.59
N VAL A 50 -13.70 -1.64 10.41
CA VAL A 50 -14.03 -3.03 10.78
C VAL A 50 -13.46 -3.98 9.73
N ALA A 51 -13.67 -3.68 8.45
CA ALA A 51 -13.09 -4.44 7.37
C ALA A 51 -11.55 -4.37 7.38
N PHE A 52 -11.00 -3.20 7.69
CA PHE A 52 -9.56 -3.00 7.86
C PHE A 52 -8.98 -3.90 8.95
N GLU A 53 -9.63 -4.00 10.11
CA GLU A 53 -9.19 -4.89 11.19
C GLU A 53 -9.29 -6.37 10.78
N ALA A 54 -10.34 -6.76 10.05
CA ALA A 54 -10.45 -8.12 9.54
C ALA A 54 -9.32 -8.49 8.56
N LEU A 55 -8.93 -7.55 7.68
CA LEU A 55 -7.85 -7.70 6.71
C LEU A 55 -6.48 -7.77 7.38
N THR A 56 -6.18 -6.86 8.31
CA THR A 56 -4.83 -6.70 8.90
C THR A 56 -4.64 -7.47 10.20
N GLY A 57 -5.74 -7.84 10.88
CA GLY A 57 -5.73 -8.38 12.24
C GLY A 57 -5.43 -7.34 13.33
N GLN A 58 -5.41 -6.04 13.00
CA GLN A 58 -5.13 -4.95 13.93
C GLN A 58 -6.08 -3.76 13.71
N THR A 59 -6.45 -3.08 14.80
CA THR A 59 -7.29 -1.88 14.73
C THR A 59 -6.50 -0.69 14.14
N VAL A 60 -7.19 0.27 13.55
CA VAL A 60 -6.59 1.56 13.14
C VAL A 60 -5.86 2.24 14.30
N ALA A 61 -6.43 2.17 15.52
CA ALA A 61 -5.81 2.72 16.73
C ALA A 61 -4.45 2.07 17.06
N ALA A 62 -4.27 0.77 16.78
CA ALA A 62 -2.99 0.09 16.97
C ALA A 62 -1.91 0.61 16.01
N PHE A 63 -2.29 0.98 14.77
CA PHE A 63 -1.37 1.65 13.84
C PHE A 63 -1.06 3.08 14.29
N GLN A 64 -2.07 3.83 14.74
CA GLN A 64 -1.89 5.19 15.26
C GLN A 64 -0.98 5.27 16.48
N ALA A 65 -0.88 4.19 17.28
CA ALA A 65 0.03 4.11 18.41
C ALA A 65 1.50 3.87 18.00
N ARG A 66 1.75 3.43 16.76
CA ARG A 66 3.06 2.96 16.28
C ARG A 66 3.65 3.82 15.16
N PHE A 67 2.80 4.47 14.39
CA PHE A 67 3.18 5.22 13.20
C PHE A 67 2.61 6.63 13.24
N SER A 68 3.19 7.52 12.45
CA SER A 68 2.64 8.86 12.27
C SER A 68 1.27 8.80 11.58
N TRP A 69 0.36 9.65 12.05
CA TRP A 69 -0.99 9.80 11.50
C TRP A 69 -1.47 11.25 11.67
N LEU A 70 -2.52 11.61 10.94
CA LEU A 70 -3.27 12.84 11.13
C LEU A 70 -4.75 12.65 10.79
N VAL A 71 -5.57 13.61 11.21
CA VAL A 71 -6.96 13.73 10.74
C VAL A 71 -7.05 14.97 9.86
N HIS A 72 -7.63 14.81 8.67
CA HIS A 72 -7.92 15.89 7.74
C HIS A 72 -9.31 15.64 7.14
N ASP A 73 -10.17 16.65 7.18
CA ASP A 73 -11.57 16.58 6.70
C ASP A 73 -12.38 15.40 7.26
N GLY A 74 -12.07 14.98 8.50
CA GLY A 74 -12.76 13.89 9.18
C GLY A 74 -12.18 12.50 8.89
N GLU A 75 -11.25 12.39 7.95
CA GLU A 75 -10.60 11.14 7.57
C GLU A 75 -9.25 10.97 8.27
N VAL A 76 -8.91 9.72 8.59
CA VAL A 76 -7.63 9.35 9.18
C VAL A 76 -6.64 9.03 8.07
N PHE A 77 -5.54 9.78 8.04
CA PHE A 77 -4.39 9.53 7.17
C PHE A 77 -3.29 8.87 7.98
N LEU A 78 -2.85 7.71 7.54
CA LEU A 78 -1.69 7.00 8.07
C LEU A 78 -0.47 7.27 7.18
N SER A 79 0.72 7.27 7.77
CA SER A 79 1.98 7.49 7.03
C SER A 79 2.26 6.40 5.99
N PRO A 80 3.15 6.65 5.01
CA PRO A 80 3.60 5.63 4.06
C PRO A 80 4.17 4.38 4.73
N ARG A 81 4.92 4.58 5.82
CA ARG A 81 5.44 3.48 6.63
C ARG A 81 4.32 2.63 7.25
N ALA A 82 3.24 3.26 7.70
CA ALA A 82 2.06 2.54 8.17
C ALA A 82 1.38 1.78 7.02
N ALA A 83 1.28 2.39 5.83
CA ALA A 83 0.72 1.76 4.64
C ALA A 83 1.48 0.47 4.26
N LEU A 84 2.82 0.49 4.30
CA LEU A 84 3.63 -0.73 4.13
C LEU A 84 3.29 -1.81 5.16
N ALA A 85 3.18 -1.43 6.42
CA ALA A 85 2.83 -2.39 7.48
C ALA A 85 1.42 -2.98 7.28
N VAL A 86 0.48 -2.19 6.74
CA VAL A 86 -0.88 -2.65 6.39
C VAL A 86 -0.81 -3.72 5.31
N VAL A 87 -0.16 -3.47 4.17
CA VAL A 87 -0.09 -4.45 3.08
C VAL A 87 0.73 -5.67 3.46
N GLU A 88 1.76 -5.52 4.30
CA GLU A 88 2.52 -6.64 4.85
C GLU A 88 1.62 -7.56 5.70
N LEU A 89 0.82 -6.99 6.60
CA LEU A 89 -0.09 -7.75 7.45
C LEU A 89 -1.23 -8.40 6.66
N ALA A 90 -1.80 -7.69 5.68
CA ALA A 90 -2.81 -8.24 4.78
C ALA A 90 -2.23 -9.41 3.97
N CYS A 91 -1.02 -9.27 3.41
CA CYS A 91 -0.34 -10.31 2.65
C CYS A 91 -0.05 -11.54 3.50
N ARG A 92 0.42 -11.36 4.75
CA ARG A 92 0.65 -12.48 5.68
C ARG A 92 -0.61 -13.30 5.96
N ARG A 93 -1.80 -12.67 5.90
CA ARG A 93 -3.09 -13.33 6.15
C ARG A 93 -3.70 -13.94 4.89
N ASN A 94 -3.53 -13.30 3.75
CA ASN A 94 -4.00 -13.77 2.45
C ASN A 94 -2.92 -13.59 1.37
N PRO A 95 -1.91 -14.47 1.30
CA PRO A 95 -0.78 -14.30 0.38
C PRO A 95 -1.10 -14.70 -1.07
N ALA A 96 -2.20 -15.42 -1.30
CA ALA A 96 -2.50 -16.02 -2.62
C ALA A 96 -2.52 -14.99 -3.77
N PRO A 97 -3.18 -13.82 -3.67
CA PRO A 97 -3.20 -12.84 -4.76
C PRO A 97 -1.80 -12.34 -5.18
N VAL A 98 -0.91 -12.13 -4.20
CA VAL A 98 0.47 -11.71 -4.46
C VAL A 98 1.28 -12.85 -5.08
N LEU A 99 1.13 -14.07 -4.56
CA LEU A 99 1.82 -15.24 -5.10
C LEU A 99 1.40 -15.54 -6.54
N ASP A 100 0.12 -15.42 -6.85
CA ASP A 100 -0.40 -15.61 -8.21
C ASP A 100 0.21 -14.60 -9.18
N LEU A 101 0.32 -13.32 -8.79
CA LEU A 101 0.98 -12.30 -9.59
C LEU A 101 2.46 -12.65 -9.83
N VAL A 102 3.22 -12.95 -8.78
CA VAL A 102 4.66 -13.27 -8.88
C VAL A 102 4.90 -14.50 -9.74
N MET A 103 4.05 -15.53 -9.61
CA MET A 103 4.14 -16.74 -10.41
C MET A 103 3.82 -16.47 -11.89
N ALA A 104 2.82 -15.63 -12.18
CA ALA A 104 2.51 -15.23 -13.54
C ALA A 104 3.66 -14.42 -14.19
N GLU A 105 4.24 -13.47 -13.45
CA GLU A 105 5.38 -12.68 -13.90
C GLU A 105 6.60 -13.57 -14.21
N LYS A 106 6.91 -14.51 -13.31
CA LYS A 106 8.00 -15.47 -13.51
C LYS A 106 7.78 -16.31 -14.77
N GLN A 107 6.59 -16.86 -14.98
CA GLN A 107 6.26 -17.64 -16.18
C GLN A 107 6.38 -16.81 -17.45
N TRP A 108 6.04 -15.52 -17.38
CA TRP A 108 6.18 -14.61 -18.51
C TRP A 108 7.66 -14.34 -18.84
N LEU A 109 8.51 -14.12 -17.82
CA LEU A 109 9.95 -13.93 -17.99
C LEU A 109 10.65 -15.16 -18.56
N GLU A 110 10.27 -16.36 -18.13
CA GLU A 110 10.80 -17.62 -18.68
C GLU A 110 10.51 -17.76 -20.19
N LYS A 111 9.37 -17.22 -20.65
CA LYS A 111 8.97 -17.23 -22.07
C LYS A 111 9.53 -16.04 -22.86
N ASN A 112 9.97 -14.99 -22.17
CA ASN A 112 10.42 -13.73 -22.77
C ASN A 112 11.75 -13.30 -22.13
N PRO A 113 12.90 -13.82 -22.62
CA PRO A 113 14.21 -13.54 -22.02
C PRO A 113 14.63 -12.06 -22.07
N ASN A 114 14.03 -11.24 -22.95
CA ASN A 114 14.19 -9.77 -22.98
C ASN A 114 13.11 -9.01 -22.18
N GLY A 115 12.21 -9.73 -21.50
CA GLY A 115 11.03 -9.18 -20.85
C GLY A 115 11.32 -8.34 -19.60
N ALA A 116 12.43 -8.61 -18.92
CA ALA A 116 12.83 -7.87 -17.71
C ALA A 116 13.06 -6.37 -17.97
N GLU A 117 13.38 -5.97 -19.21
CA GLU A 117 13.54 -4.57 -19.58
C GLU A 117 12.19 -3.86 -19.80
N GLN A 118 11.13 -4.62 -20.15
CA GLN A 118 9.78 -4.12 -20.40
C GLN A 118 8.95 -3.97 -19.11
N LEU A 119 9.23 -4.77 -18.08
CA LEU A 119 8.59 -4.63 -16.76
C LEU A 119 9.07 -3.39 -16.00
N LYS A 120 10.31 -2.94 -16.24
CA LYS A 120 10.88 -1.73 -15.62
C LYS A 120 10.28 -0.42 -16.15
N THR A 121 9.61 -0.45 -17.30
CA THR A 121 9.04 0.75 -17.95
C THR A 121 7.54 0.92 -17.69
N GLY A 122 6.89 -0.05 -17.03
CA GLY A 122 5.48 0.00 -16.66
C GLY A 122 5.23 0.86 -15.42
N LYS A 123 5.18 2.19 -15.58
CA LYS A 123 4.45 3.04 -14.63
C LYS A 123 2.97 2.64 -14.65
N PRO A 124 2.25 2.66 -13.50
CA PRO A 124 0.80 2.52 -13.52
C PRO A 124 0.23 3.72 -14.28
N GLY A 125 -0.27 3.45 -15.48
CA GLY A 125 -1.00 4.42 -16.27
C GLY A 125 -2.39 4.59 -15.67
N ASN A 126 -2.64 5.80 -15.16
CA ASN A 126 -3.93 6.48 -15.04
C ASN A 126 -5.11 5.67 -15.63
N ARG A 127 -5.92 5.06 -14.76
CA ARG A 127 -7.30 4.70 -15.06
C ARG A 127 -8.20 5.31 -14.01
#